data_AF-A0A174ZR16-F1
#
_entry.id   AF-A0A174ZR16-F1
#
_cell.length_a   1.000
_cell.length_b   1.000
_cell.length_c   1.000
_cell.angle_alpha   90.00
_cell.angle_beta   90.00
_cell.angle_gamma   90.00
#
_symmetry.space_group_name_H-M   'P 1'
#
loop_
_entity.id
_entity.type
_entity.pdbx_description
1 polymer ?
#
loop_
_entity_poly.entity_id
_entity_poly.type
_entity_poly.pdbx_seq_one_letter_code
_entity_poly.pdbx_strand_id
1 'polypeptide(L)'
;MTKQLTLYQQAQAVHQDLMIQEQVVAQSLTQIAIDLKEIRDRRLYAELGYSDFAEYCENATKTGKRQAYNLISLVEQYKIDDLSRLAYLGSTKLIALKSLGKEEREELIESGKAEELSVRELKEKIKELTDKNEQLRFEFTSVTDSDKDKDSRINSLQARLDNTGNAMRRTAEENEKLKLQIAELEKRPVEVAVAEPSVEDIAKIRAEAEAAARAEYDKKLADEKKKVQSIAHEEASGNGKEIFKIHLKNIQREFNEALELVSNASENERSSYIKAFRAALNACGDLIAKL
;
A
#
# COMPACT_ATOMS: atom_id res chain seq x y z
N MET A 1 65.40 22.36 -42.54
CA MET A 1 65.25 20.93 -42.19
C MET A 1 63.90 20.74 -41.49
N THR A 2 62.87 20.37 -42.25
CA THR A 2 61.57 20.01 -41.68
C THR A 2 61.74 18.66 -41.02
N LYS A 3 61.71 18.60 -39.68
CA LYS A 3 61.73 17.33 -38.93
C LYS A 3 60.50 16.55 -39.36
N GLN A 4 60.67 15.51 -40.17
CA GLN A 4 59.60 14.56 -40.47
C GLN A 4 59.24 13.89 -39.16
N LEU A 5 58.09 14.25 -38.60
CA LEU A 5 57.53 13.62 -37.40
C LEU A 5 57.43 12.12 -37.66
N THR A 6 57.80 11.29 -36.69
CA THR A 6 57.55 9.85 -36.79
C THR A 6 56.05 9.61 -36.94
N LEU A 7 55.63 8.48 -37.53
CA LEU A 7 54.20 8.15 -37.66
C LEU A 7 53.46 8.24 -36.31
N TYR A 8 54.13 7.86 -35.21
CA TYR A 8 53.61 8.01 -33.85
C TYR A 8 53.39 9.48 -33.46
N GLN A 9 54.34 10.36 -33.74
CA GLN A 9 54.21 11.79 -33.45
C GLN A 9 53.14 12.46 -34.32
N GLN A 10 52.99 12.03 -35.58
CA GLN A 10 51.90 12.50 -36.45
C GLN A 10 50.53 12.06 -35.91
N ALA A 11 50.41 10.79 -35.49
CA ALA A 11 49.19 10.29 -34.86
C ALA A 11 48.84 11.04 -33.58
N GLN A 12 49.84 11.33 -32.73
CA GLN A 12 49.63 12.10 -31.50
C GLN A 12 49.16 13.54 -31.80
N ALA A 13 49.76 14.21 -32.78
CA ALA A 13 49.36 15.57 -33.17
C ALA A 13 47.92 15.60 -33.70
N VAL A 14 47.56 14.70 -34.63
CA VAL A 14 46.20 14.60 -35.18
C VAL A 14 45.18 14.26 -34.08
N HIS A 15 45.53 13.38 -33.13
CA HIS A 15 44.67 13.06 -32.00
C HIS A 15 44.45 14.27 -31.08
N GLN A 16 45.50 15.01 -30.73
CA GLN A 16 45.39 16.23 -29.93
C GLN A 16 44.51 17.27 -30.60
N ASP A 17 44.71 17.49 -31.91
CA ASP A 17 43.88 18.39 -32.69
C ASP A 17 42.41 17.96 -32.68
N LEU A 18 42.12 16.66 -32.84
CA LEU A 18 40.76 16.13 -32.77
C LEU A 18 40.10 16.41 -31.41
N MET A 19 40.81 16.15 -30.30
CA MET A 19 40.28 16.40 -28.95
C MET A 19 39.97 17.89 -28.72
N ILE A 20 40.81 18.79 -29.24
CA ILE A 20 40.55 20.23 -29.18
C ILE A 20 39.31 20.59 -30.01
N GLN A 21 39.17 20.04 -31.22
CA GLN A 21 37.99 20.31 -32.06
C GLN A 21 36.70 19.77 -31.42
N GLU A 22 36.73 18.59 -30.80
CA GLU A 22 35.59 18.04 -30.07
C GLU A 22 35.17 18.95 -28.90
N GLN A 23 36.14 19.49 -28.16
CA GLN A 23 35.87 20.46 -27.10
C GLN A 23 35.24 21.75 -27.65
N VAL A 24 35.75 22.28 -28.75
CA VAL A 24 35.20 23.48 -29.42
C VAL A 24 33.76 23.23 -29.89
N VAL A 25 33.48 22.05 -30.46
CA VAL A 25 32.12 21.66 -30.87
C VAL A 25 31.18 21.63 -29.67
N ALA A 26 31.60 21.06 -28.54
CA ALA A 26 30.73 20.99 -27.37
C ALA A 26 30.45 22.35 -26.73
N GLN A 27 31.45 23.23 -26.66
CA GLN A 27 31.27 24.62 -26.23
C GLN A 27 30.31 25.36 -27.18
N SER A 28 30.49 25.19 -28.49
CA SER A 28 29.62 25.79 -29.50
C SER A 28 28.18 25.29 -29.38
N LEU A 29 27.97 23.99 -29.17
CA LEU A 29 26.63 23.42 -28.96
C LEU A 29 25.96 23.95 -27.70
N THR A 30 26.73 24.16 -26.64
CA THR A 30 26.24 24.76 -25.38
C THR A 30 25.83 26.21 -25.61
N GLN A 31 26.64 27.00 -26.31
CA GLN A 31 26.30 28.38 -26.65
C GLN A 31 25.07 28.45 -27.56
N ILE A 32 24.98 27.60 -28.58
CA ILE A 32 23.79 27.49 -29.44
C ILE A 32 22.55 27.19 -28.61
N ALA A 33 22.62 26.30 -27.62
CA ALA A 33 21.50 25.99 -26.74
C ALA A 33 21.07 27.20 -25.88
N ILE A 34 22.03 27.99 -25.40
CA ILE A 34 21.77 29.24 -24.66
C ILE A 34 21.08 30.26 -25.57
N ASP A 35 21.60 30.49 -26.76
CA ASP A 35 21.06 31.48 -27.71
C ASP A 35 19.66 31.09 -28.18
N LEU A 36 19.45 29.79 -28.49
CA LEU A 36 18.12 29.27 -28.82
C LEU A 36 17.13 29.47 -27.67
N LYS A 37 17.56 29.28 -26.43
CA LYS A 37 16.74 29.53 -25.24
C LYS A 37 16.40 31.01 -25.12
N GLU A 38 17.37 31.90 -25.30
CA GLU A 38 17.15 33.35 -25.23
C GLU A 38 16.15 33.80 -26.30
N ILE A 39 16.31 33.35 -27.55
CA ILE A 39 15.39 33.66 -28.65
C ILE A 39 13.98 33.17 -28.34
N ARG A 40 13.84 31.96 -27.78
CA ARG A 40 12.54 31.41 -27.38
C ARG A 40 11.91 32.21 -26.25
N ASP A 41 12.65 32.41 -25.16
CA ASP A 41 12.12 32.95 -23.90
C ASP A 41 11.78 34.43 -24.03
N ARG A 42 12.60 35.21 -24.74
CA ARG A 42 12.35 36.62 -25.03
C ARG A 42 11.49 36.84 -26.28
N ARG A 43 11.08 35.76 -26.95
CA ARG A 43 10.31 35.79 -28.22
C ARG A 43 10.98 36.61 -29.34
N LEU A 44 12.31 36.63 -29.40
CA LEU A 44 13.06 37.39 -30.41
C LEU A 44 12.79 36.90 -31.84
N TYR A 45 12.29 35.68 -32.00
CA TYR A 45 11.84 35.16 -33.29
C TYR A 45 10.77 36.05 -33.93
N ALA A 46 9.91 36.70 -33.14
CA ALA A 46 8.87 37.59 -33.64
C ALA A 46 9.47 38.90 -34.20
N GLU A 47 10.48 39.45 -33.54
CA GLU A 47 11.24 40.62 -34.00
C GLU A 47 12.00 40.32 -35.31
N LEU A 48 12.38 39.06 -35.51
CA LEU A 48 13.01 38.57 -36.74
C LEU A 48 12.00 38.21 -37.84
N GLY A 49 10.70 38.45 -37.62
CA GLY A 49 9.64 38.26 -38.62
C GLY A 49 9.08 36.84 -38.71
N TYR A 50 9.33 35.97 -37.73
CA TYR A 50 8.78 34.61 -37.68
C TYR A 50 7.54 34.55 -36.79
N SER A 51 6.55 33.75 -37.19
CA SER A 51 5.27 33.65 -36.47
C SER A 51 5.40 32.94 -35.13
N ASP A 52 6.27 31.93 -35.06
CA ASP A 52 6.60 31.21 -33.84
C ASP A 52 8.04 30.70 -33.80
N PHE A 53 8.47 30.20 -32.63
CA PHE A 53 9.81 29.69 -32.43
C PHE A 53 10.13 28.46 -33.29
N ALA A 54 9.15 27.60 -33.57
CA ALA A 54 9.37 26.41 -34.38
C ALA A 54 9.66 26.78 -35.84
N GLU A 55 8.88 27.72 -36.39
CA GLU A 55 9.12 28.27 -37.73
C GLU A 55 10.51 28.92 -37.83
N TYR A 56 10.90 29.69 -36.82
CA TYR A 56 12.25 30.26 -36.74
C TYR A 56 13.33 29.19 -36.80
N CYS A 57 13.22 28.13 -36.00
CA CYS A 57 14.21 27.05 -35.98
C CYS A 57 14.32 26.33 -37.33
N GLU A 58 13.18 26.04 -37.98
CA GLU A 58 13.15 25.33 -39.26
C GLU A 58 13.71 26.18 -40.41
N ASN A 59 13.36 27.47 -40.46
CA ASN A 59 13.66 28.33 -41.60
C ASN A 59 14.94 29.17 -41.43
N ALA A 60 15.24 29.66 -40.23
CA ALA A 60 16.39 30.54 -39.99
C ALA A 60 17.66 29.74 -39.70
N THR A 61 17.59 28.83 -38.73
CA THR A 61 18.77 28.09 -38.25
C THR A 61 18.92 26.72 -38.89
N LYS A 62 17.90 26.27 -39.65
CA LYS A 62 17.81 24.90 -40.20
C LYS A 62 18.00 23.81 -39.14
N THR A 63 17.75 24.16 -37.88
CA THR A 63 17.77 23.23 -36.75
C THR A 63 16.34 22.76 -36.58
N GLY A 64 16.06 21.49 -36.84
CA GLY A 64 14.70 20.97 -36.70
C GLY A 64 14.15 21.25 -35.30
N LYS A 65 12.85 21.60 -35.20
CA LYS A 65 12.17 21.97 -33.94
C LYS A 65 12.57 21.09 -32.75
N ARG A 66 12.50 19.76 -32.94
CA ARG A 66 12.84 18.79 -31.88
C ARG A 66 14.27 18.95 -31.36
N GLN A 67 15.23 19.18 -32.25
CA GLN A 67 16.63 19.35 -31.87
C GLN A 67 16.83 20.64 -31.08
N ALA A 68 16.18 21.73 -31.49
CA ALA A 68 16.26 23.00 -30.77
C ALA A 68 15.72 22.87 -29.32
N TYR A 69 14.55 22.26 -29.14
CA TYR A 69 14.01 22.02 -27.80
C TYR A 69 14.86 21.06 -26.97
N ASN A 70 15.43 20.04 -27.59
CA ASN A 70 16.35 19.13 -26.91
C ASN A 70 17.59 19.86 -26.39
N LEU A 71 18.21 20.70 -27.20
CA LEU A 71 19.37 21.52 -26.81
C LEU A 71 19.01 22.48 -25.68
N ILE A 72 17.89 23.21 -25.80
CA ILE A 72 17.43 24.11 -24.73
C ILE A 72 17.23 23.35 -23.41
N SER A 73 16.64 22.15 -23.48
CA SER A 73 16.39 21.35 -22.28
C SER A 73 17.67 20.95 -21.54
N LEU A 74 18.82 20.87 -22.23
CA LEU A 74 20.09 20.58 -21.58
C LEU A 74 20.55 21.77 -20.71
N VAL A 75 20.54 22.99 -21.26
CA VAL A 75 20.99 24.19 -20.52
C VAL A 75 20.04 24.63 -19.41
N GLU A 76 18.79 24.16 -19.43
CA GLU A 76 17.83 24.38 -18.34
C GLU A 76 18.06 23.45 -17.15
N GLN A 77 18.70 22.30 -17.36
CA GLN A 77 18.77 21.22 -16.38
C GLN A 77 20.15 21.06 -15.77
N TYR A 78 21.17 21.36 -16.55
CA TYR A 78 22.56 21.29 -16.13
C TYR A 78 23.10 22.70 -15.97
N LYS A 79 24.02 22.89 -15.03
CA LYS A 79 24.82 24.12 -15.02
C LYS A 79 25.67 24.14 -16.29
N ILE A 80 25.95 25.32 -16.80
CA ILE A 80 26.76 25.51 -18.02
C ILE A 80 28.14 24.84 -17.87
N ASP A 81 28.74 24.95 -16.68
CA ASP A 81 30.01 24.32 -16.35
C ASP A 81 29.94 22.78 -16.39
N ASP A 82 28.81 22.21 -15.96
CA ASP A 82 28.59 20.76 -15.99
C ASP A 82 28.44 20.26 -17.44
N LEU A 83 27.74 21.00 -18.30
CA LEU A 83 27.61 20.62 -19.73
C LEU A 83 28.94 20.64 -20.45
N SER A 84 29.78 21.64 -20.16
CA SER A 84 31.12 21.75 -20.73
C SER A 84 31.99 20.57 -20.31
N ARG A 85 31.89 20.13 -19.05
CA ARG A 85 32.61 18.95 -18.54
C ARG A 85 32.09 17.63 -19.12
N LEU A 86 30.78 17.53 -19.36
CA LEU A 86 30.11 16.31 -19.83
C LEU A 86 29.95 16.25 -21.36
N ALA A 87 30.52 17.22 -22.06
CA ALA A 87 30.60 17.34 -23.50
C ALA A 87 30.88 16.03 -24.24
N TYR A 88 31.86 15.27 -23.74
CA TYR A 88 32.35 14.02 -24.32
C TYR A 88 31.27 12.93 -24.44
N LEU A 89 30.21 12.98 -23.63
CA LEU A 89 29.09 12.02 -23.71
C LEU A 89 28.21 12.27 -24.95
N GLY A 90 28.26 13.47 -25.52
CA GLY A 90 27.38 13.89 -26.61
C GLY A 90 25.93 14.13 -26.18
N SER A 91 25.22 14.94 -26.98
CA SER A 91 23.88 15.43 -26.65
C SER A 91 22.86 14.31 -26.43
N THR A 92 22.88 13.25 -27.23
CA THR A 92 21.90 12.17 -27.13
C THR A 92 21.97 11.39 -25.81
N LYS A 93 23.18 11.16 -25.30
CA LYS A 93 23.36 10.48 -24.00
C LYS A 93 22.97 11.41 -22.85
N LEU A 94 23.35 12.68 -22.91
CA LEU A 94 22.94 13.69 -21.93
C LEU A 94 21.41 13.83 -21.86
N ILE A 95 20.73 13.82 -23.02
CA ILE A 95 19.26 13.85 -23.09
C ILE A 95 18.64 12.57 -22.53
N ALA A 96 19.27 11.40 -22.68
CA ALA A 96 18.75 10.17 -22.08
C ALA A 96 18.84 10.22 -20.54
N LEU A 97 20.01 10.64 -20.03
CA LEU A 97 20.31 10.77 -18.60
C LEU A 97 19.40 11.75 -17.85
N LYS A 98 18.73 12.67 -18.56
CA LYS A 98 17.69 13.57 -18.02
C LYS A 98 16.59 12.82 -17.27
N SER A 99 16.22 11.63 -17.73
CA SER A 99 15.09 10.88 -17.15
C SER A 99 15.38 10.31 -15.76
N LEU A 100 16.65 10.30 -15.35
CA LEU A 100 17.08 9.83 -14.03
C LEU A 100 17.12 10.94 -12.98
N GLY A 101 17.04 10.53 -11.72
CA GLY A 101 17.35 11.39 -10.58
C GLY A 101 18.80 11.90 -10.63
N LYS A 102 19.09 12.97 -9.88
CA LYS A 102 20.43 13.57 -9.86
C LYS A 102 21.50 12.55 -9.44
N GLU A 103 21.26 11.81 -8.37
CA GLU A 103 22.20 10.84 -7.79
C GLU A 103 22.49 9.69 -8.75
N GLU A 104 21.46 9.07 -9.32
CA GLU A 104 21.61 7.95 -10.27
C GLU A 104 22.32 8.37 -11.55
N ARG A 105 22.03 9.60 -12.02
CA ARG A 105 22.72 10.19 -13.16
C ARG A 105 24.20 10.40 -12.86
N GLU A 106 24.53 10.96 -11.70
CA GLU A 106 25.92 11.18 -11.28
C GLU A 106 26.65 9.85 -11.14
N GLU A 107 26.03 8.82 -10.58
CA GLU A 107 26.61 7.46 -10.50
C GLU A 107 26.96 6.89 -11.88
N LEU A 108 26.07 7.00 -12.86
CA LEU A 108 26.34 6.50 -14.22
C LEU A 108 27.47 7.26 -14.92
N ILE A 109 27.62 8.55 -14.63
CA ILE A 109 28.69 9.39 -15.18
C ILE A 109 30.02 9.05 -14.50
N GLU A 110 30.07 9.04 -13.17
CA GLU A 110 31.28 8.82 -12.38
C GLU A 110 31.82 7.39 -12.50
N SER A 111 30.94 6.41 -12.68
CA SER A 111 31.33 5.02 -12.92
C SER A 111 31.84 4.76 -14.35
N GLY A 112 31.82 5.75 -15.24
CA GLY A 112 32.22 5.60 -16.65
C GLY A 112 31.18 4.90 -17.53
N LYS A 113 30.13 4.30 -16.95
CA LYS A 113 29.09 3.56 -17.69
C LYS A 113 28.37 4.41 -18.73
N ALA A 114 28.14 5.70 -18.44
CA ALA A 114 27.55 6.63 -19.40
C ALA A 114 28.41 6.77 -20.66
N GLU A 115 29.74 6.70 -20.53
CA GLU A 115 30.68 6.78 -21.64
C GLU A 115 30.76 5.47 -22.41
N GLU A 116 30.90 4.35 -21.68
CA GLU A 116 31.12 3.02 -22.24
C GLU A 116 29.91 2.48 -23.03
N LEU A 117 28.70 2.69 -22.51
CA LEU A 117 27.49 2.14 -23.13
C LEU A 117 27.16 2.87 -24.44
N SER A 118 26.68 2.14 -25.44
CA SER A 118 26.06 2.77 -26.60
C SER A 118 24.79 3.53 -26.19
N VAL A 119 24.34 4.46 -27.02
CA VAL A 119 23.09 5.21 -26.77
C VAL A 119 21.90 4.27 -26.53
N ARG A 120 21.85 3.13 -27.23
CA ARG A 120 20.76 2.15 -27.09
C ARG A 120 20.84 1.45 -25.74
N GLU A 121 22.00 0.92 -25.38
CA GLU A 121 22.21 0.23 -24.10
C GLU A 121 22.01 1.17 -22.92
N LEU A 122 22.45 2.41 -23.03
CA LEU A 122 22.23 3.42 -22.00
C LEU A 122 20.73 3.68 -21.79
N LYS A 123 19.95 3.79 -22.86
CA LYS A 123 18.48 3.95 -22.77
C LYS A 123 17.79 2.72 -22.18
N GLU A 124 18.21 1.52 -22.55
CA GLU A 124 17.72 0.28 -21.96
C GLU A 124 18.04 0.24 -20.46
N LYS A 125 19.26 0.63 -20.07
CA LYS A 125 19.67 0.68 -18.67
C LYS A 125 18.88 1.67 -17.83
N ILE A 126 18.67 2.87 -18.38
CA ILE A 126 17.85 3.91 -17.76
C ILE A 126 16.41 3.41 -17.57
N LYS A 127 15.86 2.70 -18.56
CA LYS A 127 14.53 2.11 -18.45
C LYS A 127 14.48 1.06 -17.33
N GLU A 128 15.46 0.16 -17.25
CA GLU A 128 15.55 -0.81 -16.15
C GLU A 128 15.58 -0.15 -14.77
N LEU A 129 16.36 0.93 -14.62
CA LEU A 129 16.45 1.67 -13.36
C LEU A 129 15.12 2.35 -13.02
N THR A 130 14.47 2.95 -14.01
CA THR A 130 13.17 3.60 -13.85
C THR A 130 12.10 2.59 -13.44
N ASP A 131 12.03 1.46 -14.14
CA ASP A 131 11.06 0.38 -13.87
C ASP A 131 11.28 -0.21 -12.46
N LYS A 132 12.55 -0.41 -12.05
CA LYS A 132 12.89 -0.88 -10.69
C LYS A 132 12.50 0.12 -9.62
N ASN A 133 12.74 1.42 -9.84
CA ASN A 133 12.34 2.45 -8.88
C ASN A 133 10.82 2.55 -8.74
N GLU A 134 10.08 2.39 -9.84
CA GLU A 134 8.61 2.38 -9.79
C GLU A 134 8.10 1.16 -9.03
N GLN A 135 8.68 -0.03 -9.26
CA GLN A 135 8.37 -1.23 -8.49
C GLN A 135 8.67 -1.05 -7.00
N LEU A 136 9.85 -0.52 -6.65
CA LEU A 136 10.23 -0.25 -5.26
C LEU A 136 9.30 0.77 -4.60
N ARG A 137 8.87 1.81 -5.33
CA ARG A 137 7.88 2.77 -4.84
C ARG A 137 6.55 2.10 -4.55
N PHE A 138 6.07 1.25 -5.46
CA PHE A 138 4.83 0.49 -5.27
C PHE A 138 4.91 -0.45 -4.06
N GLU A 139 6.01 -1.21 -3.96
CA GLU A 139 6.27 -2.09 -2.82
C GLU A 139 6.30 -1.30 -1.50
N PHE A 140 7.05 -0.20 -1.46
CA PHE A 140 7.11 0.67 -0.29
C PHE A 140 5.73 1.22 0.10
N THR A 141 4.93 1.69 -0.86
CA THR A 141 3.56 2.16 -0.57
C THR A 141 2.70 1.04 0.02
N SER A 142 2.75 -0.17 -0.55
CA SER A 142 1.97 -1.30 -0.05
C SER A 142 2.39 -1.76 1.35
N VAL A 143 3.69 -1.69 1.68
CA VAL A 143 4.18 -1.95 3.03
C VAL A 143 3.69 -0.89 4.01
N THR A 144 3.78 0.39 3.65
CA THR A 144 3.32 1.48 4.54
C THR A 144 1.82 1.45 4.82
N ASP A 145 1.01 1.05 3.83
CA ASP A 145 -0.44 0.91 4.03
C ASP A 145 -0.78 -0.32 4.88
N SER A 146 -0.02 -1.42 4.73
CA SER A 146 -0.11 -2.59 5.62
C SER A 146 0.25 -2.25 7.06
N ASP A 147 1.28 -1.42 7.28
CA ASP A 147 1.70 -1.03 8.64
C ASP A 147 0.71 -0.07 9.30
N LYS A 148 0.10 0.87 8.56
CA LYS A 148 -1.01 1.68 9.08
C LYS A 148 -2.20 0.83 9.50
N ASP A 149 -2.52 -0.22 8.74
CA ASP A 149 -3.60 -1.15 9.09
C ASP A 149 -3.27 -1.91 10.39
N LYS A 150 -2.02 -2.37 10.55
CA LYS A 150 -1.55 -3.01 11.79
C LYS A 150 -1.62 -2.06 12.99
N ASP A 151 -1.17 -0.82 12.86
CA ASP A 151 -1.21 0.18 13.94
C ASP A 151 -2.66 0.48 14.35
N SER A 152 -3.56 0.63 13.37
CA SER A 152 -4.99 0.83 13.65
C SER A 152 -5.60 -0.35 14.41
N ARG A 153 -5.20 -1.57 14.06
CA ARG A 153 -5.66 -2.81 14.68
C ARG A 153 -5.10 -2.97 16.09
N ILE A 154 -3.82 -2.66 16.31
CA ILE A 154 -3.19 -2.64 17.64
C ILE A 154 -3.91 -1.64 18.54
N ASN A 155 -4.15 -0.42 18.07
CA ASN A 155 -4.87 0.59 18.85
C ASN A 155 -6.30 0.15 19.20
N SER A 156 -7.01 -0.49 18.27
CA SER A 156 -8.35 -1.03 18.52
C SER A 156 -8.34 -2.17 19.55
N LEU A 157 -7.33 -3.04 19.52
CA LEU A 157 -7.16 -4.14 20.47
C LEU A 157 -6.81 -3.61 21.86
N GLN A 158 -5.94 -2.60 21.94
CA GLN A 158 -5.59 -1.93 23.19
C GLN A 158 -6.83 -1.30 23.84
N ALA A 159 -7.63 -0.57 23.07
CA ALA A 159 -8.87 0.02 23.57
C ALA A 159 -9.90 -1.03 24.04
N ARG A 160 -9.98 -2.19 23.36
CA ARG A 160 -10.81 -3.32 23.82
C ARG A 160 -10.28 -3.94 25.10
N LEU A 161 -8.96 -4.08 25.24
CA LEU A 161 -8.33 -4.61 26.44
C LEU A 161 -8.60 -3.71 27.65
N ASP A 162 -8.43 -2.40 27.50
CA ASP A 162 -8.69 -1.41 28.55
C ASP A 162 -10.16 -1.40 28.99
N ASN A 163 -11.08 -1.44 28.02
CA ASN A 163 -12.52 -1.53 28.32
C ASN A 163 -12.87 -2.81 29.07
N THR A 164 -12.28 -3.94 28.67
CA THR A 164 -12.51 -5.24 29.32
C THR A 164 -11.94 -5.24 30.74
N GLY A 165 -10.74 -4.70 30.94
CA GLY A 165 -10.13 -4.56 32.27
C GLY A 165 -10.96 -3.68 33.21
N ASN A 166 -11.48 -2.55 32.71
CA ASN A 166 -12.37 -1.68 33.47
C ASN A 166 -13.70 -2.36 33.84
N ALA A 167 -14.28 -3.14 32.92
CA ALA A 167 -15.50 -3.91 33.20
C ALA A 167 -15.25 -4.98 34.27
N MET A 168 -14.17 -5.74 34.16
CA MET A 168 -13.78 -6.73 35.17
C MET A 168 -13.58 -6.09 36.55
N ARG A 169 -12.96 -4.92 36.63
CA ARG A 169 -12.77 -4.21 37.89
C ARG A 169 -14.10 -3.82 38.54
N ARG A 170 -15.04 -3.29 37.76
CA ARG A 170 -16.39 -2.97 38.24
C ARG A 170 -17.13 -4.21 38.74
N THR A 171 -17.07 -5.31 38.00
CA THR A 171 -17.70 -6.58 38.41
C THR A 171 -17.06 -7.14 39.68
N ALA A 172 -15.74 -7.00 39.85
CA ALA A 172 -15.06 -7.38 41.08
C ALA A 172 -15.49 -6.51 42.27
N GLU A 173 -15.58 -5.19 42.09
CA GLU A 173 -16.07 -4.24 43.08
C GLU A 173 -17.53 -4.55 43.49
N GLU A 174 -18.42 -4.84 42.53
CA GLU A 174 -19.81 -5.27 42.79
C GLU A 174 -19.88 -6.60 43.54
N ASN A 175 -19.08 -7.59 43.15
CA ASN A 175 -19.04 -8.88 43.83
C ASN A 175 -18.60 -8.75 45.30
N GLU A 176 -17.60 -7.93 45.59
CA GLU A 176 -17.19 -7.67 46.98
C GLU A 176 -18.30 -6.97 47.78
N LYS A 177 -19.01 -6.01 47.17
CA LYS A 177 -20.16 -5.37 47.81
C LYS A 177 -21.29 -6.36 48.11
N LEU A 178 -21.60 -7.26 47.18
CA LEU A 178 -22.62 -8.29 47.37
C LEU A 178 -22.23 -9.29 48.47
N LYS A 179 -20.95 -9.70 48.54
CA LYS A 179 -20.45 -10.55 49.65
C LYS A 179 -20.64 -9.89 51.01
N LEU A 180 -20.34 -8.59 51.12
CA LEU A 180 -20.55 -7.85 52.37
C LEU A 180 -22.04 -7.79 52.74
N GLN A 181 -22.93 -7.56 51.77
CA GLN A 181 -24.38 -7.58 52.00
C GLN A 181 -24.89 -8.96 52.44
N ILE A 182 -24.41 -10.04 51.82
CA ILE A 182 -24.76 -11.40 52.24
C ILE A 182 -24.31 -11.65 53.69
N ALA A 183 -23.07 -11.30 54.03
CA ALA A 183 -22.54 -11.47 55.39
C ALA A 183 -23.27 -10.62 56.44
N GLU A 184 -23.79 -9.45 56.06
CA GLU A 184 -24.63 -8.61 56.93
C GLU A 184 -26.03 -9.22 57.13
N LEU A 185 -26.65 -9.71 56.05
CA LEU A 185 -27.95 -10.39 56.11
C LEU A 185 -27.89 -11.69 56.93
N GLU A 186 -26.79 -12.45 56.84
CA GLU A 186 -26.55 -13.66 57.65
C GLU A 186 -26.40 -13.37 59.15
N LYS A 187 -25.94 -12.17 59.52
CA LYS A 187 -25.77 -11.75 60.93
C LYS A 187 -27.03 -11.12 61.53
N ARG A 188 -28.04 -10.80 60.72
CA ARG A 188 -29.32 -10.31 61.25
C ARG A 188 -30.02 -11.47 61.96
N PRO A 189 -30.43 -11.30 63.23
CA PRO A 189 -31.20 -12.32 63.92
C PRO A 189 -32.50 -12.57 63.14
N VAL A 190 -32.73 -13.82 62.76
CA VAL A 190 -34.01 -14.25 62.21
C VAL A 190 -35.03 -14.15 63.35
N GLU A 191 -35.93 -13.17 63.27
CA GLU A 191 -37.15 -13.17 64.10
C GLU A 191 -38.00 -14.36 63.65
N VAL A 192 -37.89 -15.46 64.39
CA VAL A 192 -38.70 -16.66 64.17
C VAL A 192 -40.12 -16.39 64.70
N ALA A 193 -40.90 -15.62 63.95
CA ALA A 193 -42.34 -15.74 64.00
C ALA A 193 -42.72 -16.91 63.10
N VAL A 194 -42.86 -18.10 63.69
CA VAL A 194 -43.47 -19.26 63.03
C VAL A 194 -44.94 -18.93 62.77
N ALA A 195 -45.22 -18.33 61.62
CA ALA A 195 -46.50 -18.47 60.94
C ALA A 195 -46.19 -19.21 59.65
N GLU A 196 -46.54 -20.49 59.59
CA GLU A 196 -46.50 -21.26 58.34
C GLU A 196 -47.34 -20.50 57.30
N PRO A 197 -46.74 -20.05 56.17
CA PRO A 197 -47.53 -19.46 55.10
C PRO A 197 -48.53 -20.51 54.61
N SER A 198 -49.78 -20.09 54.45
CA SER A 198 -50.85 -21.00 54.06
C SER A 198 -50.50 -21.68 52.73
N VAL A 199 -51.02 -22.89 52.51
CA VAL A 199 -50.84 -23.64 51.24
C VAL A 199 -51.22 -22.78 50.02
N GLU A 200 -52.13 -21.83 50.20
CA GLU A 200 -52.57 -20.88 49.18
C GLU A 200 -51.52 -19.82 48.83
N ASP A 201 -50.78 -19.29 49.81
CA ASP A 201 -49.72 -18.30 49.59
C ASP A 201 -48.52 -18.93 48.85
N ILE A 202 -48.16 -20.16 49.21
CA ILE A 202 -47.12 -20.94 48.52
C ILE A 202 -47.55 -21.24 47.08
N ALA A 203 -48.82 -21.58 46.87
CA ALA A 203 -49.36 -21.83 45.53
C ALA A 203 -49.34 -20.56 44.66
N LYS A 204 -49.64 -19.40 45.25
CA LYS A 204 -49.65 -18.11 44.55
C LYS A 204 -48.25 -17.68 44.11
N ILE A 205 -47.26 -17.81 44.99
CA ILE A 205 -45.85 -17.51 44.68
C ILE A 205 -45.31 -18.45 43.59
N ARG A 206 -45.66 -19.75 43.64
CA ARG A 206 -45.29 -20.70 42.58
C ARG A 206 -45.95 -20.36 41.25
N ALA A 207 -47.23 -20.00 41.26
CA ALA A 207 -47.95 -19.62 40.04
C ALA A 207 -47.37 -18.34 39.40
N GLU A 208 -46.99 -17.35 40.20
CA GLU A 208 -46.34 -16.13 39.72
C GLU A 208 -44.95 -16.39 39.15
N ALA A 209 -44.14 -17.22 39.82
CA ALA A 209 -42.83 -17.62 39.34
C ALA A 209 -42.90 -18.44 38.04
N GLU A 210 -43.88 -19.35 37.93
CA GLU A 210 -44.08 -20.19 36.75
C GLU A 210 -44.63 -19.37 35.57
N ALA A 211 -45.51 -18.39 35.84
CA ALA A 211 -45.99 -17.46 34.82
C ALA A 211 -44.86 -16.56 34.28
N ALA A 212 -43.97 -16.07 35.15
CA ALA A 212 -42.80 -15.30 34.75
C ALA A 212 -41.83 -16.13 33.89
N ALA A 213 -41.57 -17.38 34.28
CA ALA A 213 -40.71 -18.30 33.54
C ALA A 213 -41.31 -18.64 32.15
N ARG A 214 -42.63 -18.87 32.07
CA ARG A 214 -43.33 -19.09 30.78
C ARG A 214 -43.28 -17.86 29.89
N ALA A 215 -43.50 -16.67 30.43
CA ALA A 215 -43.42 -15.43 29.65
C ALA A 215 -42.01 -15.20 29.07
N GLU A 216 -40.96 -15.52 29.83
CA GLU A 216 -39.58 -15.42 29.35
C GLU A 216 -39.26 -16.48 28.28
N TYR A 217 -39.78 -17.70 28.44
CA TYR A 217 -39.64 -18.78 27.47
C TYR A 217 -40.38 -18.47 26.16
N ASP A 218 -41.61 -17.97 26.22
CA ASP A 218 -42.41 -17.59 25.06
C ASP A 218 -41.76 -16.43 24.29
N LYS A 219 -41.16 -15.47 25.01
CA LYS A 219 -40.39 -14.39 24.38
C LYS A 219 -39.17 -14.93 23.62
N LYS A 220 -38.40 -15.84 24.22
CA LYS A 220 -37.26 -16.50 23.56
C LYS A 220 -37.70 -17.32 22.34
N LEU A 221 -38.82 -18.04 22.45
CA LEU A 221 -39.40 -18.81 21.35
C LEU A 221 -39.86 -17.92 20.18
N ALA A 222 -40.43 -16.76 20.48
CA ALA A 222 -40.84 -15.78 19.48
C ALA A 222 -39.63 -15.15 18.75
N ASP A 223 -38.57 -14.80 19.48
CA ASP A 223 -37.33 -14.27 18.90
C ASP A 223 -36.66 -15.30 17.98
N GLU A 224 -36.64 -16.58 18.38
CA GLU A 224 -36.07 -17.66 17.58
C GLU A 224 -36.87 -17.93 16.30
N LYS A 225 -38.22 -17.93 16.40
CA LYS A 225 -39.10 -18.02 15.21
C LYS A 225 -38.88 -16.87 14.23
N LYS A 226 -38.63 -15.66 14.74
CA LYS A 226 -38.38 -14.47 13.91
C LYS A 226 -37.05 -14.58 13.16
N LYS A 227 -36.01 -15.14 13.78
CA LYS A 227 -34.72 -15.43 13.13
C LYS A 227 -34.88 -16.47 12.01
N VAL A 228 -35.61 -17.55 12.26
CA VAL A 228 -35.86 -18.61 11.25
C VAL A 228 -36.66 -18.05 10.07
N GLN A 229 -37.66 -17.19 10.31
CA GLN A 229 -38.41 -16.53 9.23
C GLN A 229 -37.58 -15.53 8.42
N SER A 230 -36.64 -14.80 9.04
CA SER A 230 -35.73 -13.91 8.29
C SER A 230 -34.80 -14.70 7.36
N ILE A 231 -34.36 -15.89 7.76
CA ILE A 231 -33.53 -16.78 6.93
C ILE A 231 -34.34 -17.31 5.74
N ALA A 232 -35.58 -17.76 5.98
CA ALA A 232 -36.46 -18.29 4.92
C ALA A 232 -36.88 -17.21 3.89
N HIS A 233 -36.98 -15.94 4.30
CA HIS A 233 -37.32 -14.84 3.40
C HIS A 233 -36.11 -14.37 2.56
N GLU A 234 -34.88 -14.52 3.06
CA GLU A 234 -33.66 -14.22 2.30
C GLU A 234 -33.34 -15.31 1.25
N GLU A 235 -33.66 -16.57 1.53
CA GLU A 235 -33.50 -17.69 0.59
C GLU A 235 -34.45 -17.63 -0.63
N ALA A 236 -35.61 -16.98 -0.49
CA ALA A 236 -36.64 -16.94 -1.53
C ALA A 236 -36.51 -15.80 -2.56
N SER A 237 -35.60 -14.82 -2.35
CA SER A 237 -35.63 -13.54 -3.10
C SER A 237 -34.51 -13.33 -4.15
N GLY A 238 -33.49 -14.18 -4.26
CA GLY A 238 -32.23 -13.71 -4.86
C GLY A 238 -31.71 -14.45 -6.09
N ASN A 239 -31.34 -13.69 -7.12
CA ASN A 239 -30.42 -14.08 -8.21
C ASN A 239 -29.24 -14.92 -7.65
N GLY A 240 -28.71 -15.90 -8.39
CA GLY A 240 -27.69 -16.85 -7.90
C GLY A 240 -26.48 -16.25 -7.18
N LYS A 241 -26.15 -14.97 -7.41
CA LYS A 241 -25.15 -14.19 -6.66
C LYS A 241 -25.54 -13.94 -5.19
N GLU A 242 -26.81 -13.71 -4.89
CA GLU A 242 -27.32 -13.51 -3.53
C GLU A 242 -27.42 -14.83 -2.77
N ILE A 243 -27.87 -15.91 -3.43
CA ILE A 243 -27.85 -17.27 -2.88
C ILE A 243 -26.41 -17.68 -2.52
N PHE A 244 -25.45 -17.43 -3.41
CA PHE A 244 -24.04 -17.70 -3.13
C PHE A 244 -23.51 -16.91 -1.92
N LYS A 245 -23.90 -15.64 -1.77
CA LYS A 245 -23.54 -14.82 -0.60
C LYS A 245 -24.15 -15.36 0.69
N ILE A 246 -25.39 -15.87 0.65
CA ILE A 246 -26.04 -16.49 1.81
C ILE A 246 -25.28 -17.75 2.22
N HIS A 247 -24.95 -18.64 1.27
CA HIS A 247 -24.15 -19.82 1.58
C HIS A 247 -22.78 -19.47 2.15
N LEU A 248 -22.11 -18.44 1.62
CA LEU A 248 -20.82 -18.00 2.13
C LEU A 248 -20.92 -17.47 3.57
N LYS A 249 -21.96 -16.68 3.88
CA LYS A 249 -22.22 -16.19 5.24
C LYS A 249 -22.53 -17.32 6.21
N ASN A 250 -23.30 -18.32 5.78
CA ASN A 250 -23.60 -19.50 6.60
C ASN A 250 -22.32 -20.29 6.91
N ILE A 251 -21.48 -20.56 5.90
CA ILE A 251 -20.17 -21.20 6.10
C ILE A 251 -19.32 -20.42 7.10
N GLN A 252 -19.29 -19.08 6.99
CA GLN A 252 -18.54 -18.23 7.92
C GLN A 252 -19.08 -18.32 9.36
N ARG A 253 -20.40 -18.37 9.55
CA ARG A 253 -21.03 -18.51 10.86
C ARG A 253 -20.69 -19.85 11.51
N GLU A 254 -20.93 -20.95 10.80
CA GLU A 254 -20.66 -22.30 11.32
C GLU A 254 -19.17 -22.48 11.65
N PHE A 255 -18.28 -21.86 10.86
CA PHE A 255 -16.84 -21.87 11.15
C PHE A 255 -16.49 -21.13 12.44
N ASN A 256 -17.12 -19.98 12.71
CA ASN A 256 -16.91 -19.23 13.95
C ASN A 256 -17.44 -19.98 15.17
N GLU A 257 -18.60 -20.61 15.07
CA GLU A 257 -19.16 -21.44 16.16
C GLU A 257 -18.26 -22.64 16.45
N ALA A 258 -17.74 -23.29 15.41
CA ALA A 258 -16.79 -24.39 15.58
C ALA A 258 -15.44 -23.91 16.17
N LEU A 259 -14.99 -22.69 15.89
CA LEU A 259 -13.82 -22.08 16.54
C LEU A 259 -14.05 -21.80 18.04
N GLU A 260 -15.25 -21.38 18.43
CA GLU A 260 -15.60 -21.22 19.85
C GLU A 260 -15.57 -22.56 20.58
N LEU A 261 -16.07 -23.63 19.95
CA LEU A 261 -15.98 -24.99 20.50
C LEU A 261 -14.53 -25.43 20.67
N VAL A 262 -13.65 -25.16 19.71
CA VAL A 262 -12.20 -25.42 19.86
C VAL A 262 -11.60 -24.61 21.01
N SER A 263 -12.01 -23.36 21.16
CA SER A 263 -11.48 -22.46 22.20
C SER A 263 -11.87 -22.92 23.61
N ASN A 264 -13.03 -23.57 23.75
CA ASN A 264 -13.56 -24.08 25.01
C ASN A 264 -13.26 -25.56 25.27
N ALA A 265 -12.68 -26.28 24.30
CA ALA A 265 -12.37 -27.71 24.40
C ALA A 265 -11.14 -28.00 25.27
N SER A 266 -11.08 -29.23 25.82
CA SER A 266 -9.90 -29.73 26.52
C SER A 266 -8.72 -29.96 25.56
N GLU A 267 -7.51 -30.05 26.09
CA GLU A 267 -6.27 -30.18 25.29
C GLU A 267 -6.29 -31.41 24.36
N ASN A 268 -6.87 -32.52 24.83
CA ASN A 268 -7.04 -33.74 24.03
C ASN A 268 -8.08 -33.57 22.90
N GLU A 269 -9.17 -32.84 23.14
CA GLU A 269 -10.23 -32.60 22.15
C GLU A 269 -9.81 -31.58 21.09
N ARG A 270 -9.08 -30.52 21.47
CA ARG A 270 -8.53 -29.53 20.54
C ARG A 270 -7.68 -30.16 19.45
N SER A 271 -6.84 -31.13 19.80
CA SER A 271 -5.99 -31.85 18.84
C SER A 271 -6.83 -32.60 17.78
N SER A 272 -7.94 -33.22 18.21
CA SER A 272 -8.87 -33.90 17.30
C SER A 272 -9.58 -32.91 16.38
N TYR A 273 -10.08 -31.79 16.93
CA TYR A 273 -10.77 -30.77 16.15
C TYR A 273 -9.86 -30.08 15.14
N ILE A 274 -8.63 -29.71 15.53
CA ILE A 274 -7.64 -29.11 14.60
C ILE A 274 -7.32 -30.07 13.44
N LYS A 275 -7.23 -31.38 13.70
CA LYS A 275 -7.05 -32.38 12.62
C LYS A 275 -8.24 -32.41 11.66
N ALA A 276 -9.47 -32.39 12.18
CA ALA A 276 -10.68 -32.35 11.37
C ALA A 276 -10.75 -31.07 10.51
N PHE A 277 -10.41 -29.91 11.08
CA PHE A 277 -10.35 -28.64 10.36
C PHE A 277 -9.32 -28.65 9.22
N ARG A 278 -8.12 -29.20 9.46
CA ARG A 278 -7.10 -29.33 8.41
C ARG A 278 -7.55 -30.25 7.28
N ALA A 279 -8.23 -31.36 7.60
CA ALA A 279 -8.76 -32.26 6.59
C ALA A 279 -9.81 -31.57 5.71
N ALA A 280 -10.72 -30.79 6.32
CA ALA A 280 -11.72 -30.01 5.58
C ALA A 280 -11.08 -28.95 4.67
N LEU A 281 -10.09 -28.20 5.18
CA LEU A 281 -9.36 -27.18 4.40
C LEU A 281 -8.62 -27.79 3.21
N ASN A 282 -7.95 -28.92 3.40
CA ASN A 282 -7.26 -29.62 2.31
C ASN A 282 -8.24 -30.11 1.24
N ALA A 283 -9.38 -30.69 1.65
CA ALA A 283 -10.41 -31.11 0.71
C ALA A 283 -10.98 -29.94 -0.11
N CYS A 284 -11.18 -28.77 0.51
CA CYS A 284 -11.56 -27.56 -0.20
C CYS A 284 -10.48 -27.08 -1.18
N GLY A 285 -9.20 -27.14 -0.79
CA GLY A 285 -8.07 -26.81 -1.67
C GLY A 285 -8.01 -27.70 -2.91
N ASP A 286 -8.23 -29.01 -2.75
CA ASP A 286 -8.26 -29.97 -3.85
C ASP A 286 -9.43 -29.74 -4.82
N LEU A 287 -10.58 -29.28 -4.30
CA LEU A 287 -11.74 -28.91 -5.11
C LEU A 287 -11.48 -27.62 -5.90
N ILE A 288 -10.84 -26.62 -5.29
CA ILE A 288 -10.47 -25.36 -5.96
C ILE A 288 -9.44 -25.61 -7.06
N ALA A 289 -8.46 -26.49 -6.84
CA ALA A 289 -7.45 -26.83 -7.84
C ALA A 289 -8.01 -27.59 -9.06
N LYS A 290 -9.24 -28.11 -8.97
CA LYS A 290 -9.94 -28.84 -10.05
C LYS A 290 -10.93 -27.96 -10.84
N LEU A 291 -11.16 -26.73 -10.41
CA LEU A 291 -11.96 -25.71 -11.10
C LEU A 291 -11.08 -24.87 -12.03
#